data_AF-A0A1N7FX42-F1
#
_entry.id   AF-A0A1N7FX42-F1
#
_cell.length_a   1.000
_cell.length_b   1.000
_cell.length_c   1.000
_cell.angle_alpha   90.00
_cell.angle_beta   90.00
_cell.angle_gamma   90.00
#
_symmetry.space_group_name_H-M   'P 1'
#
loop_
_entity.id
_entity.type
_entity.pdbx_description
1 polymer ?
#
loop_
_entity_poly.entity_id
_entity_poly.type
_entity_poly.pdbx_seq_one_letter_code
_entity_poly.pdbx_strand_id
1 'polypeptide(L)' 'MVRNSDPAGAAVGDPITVIAVDGSRWHGVIVAIRHSPISYGEVRLNGVNSKIALPLSAIQHYRTIA' A
#
# COMPACT_ATOMS: atom_id res chain seq x y z
N MET A 1 -12.80 3.26 24.31
CA MET A 1 -11.61 2.87 23.54
C MET A 1 -11.97 2.96 22.06
N VAL A 2 -11.74 4.12 21.45
CA VAL A 2 -12.12 4.38 20.05
C VAL A 2 -11.12 3.64 19.18
N ARG A 3 -11.58 2.59 18.47
CA ARG A 3 -10.81 2.00 17.37
C ARG A 3 -10.80 3.05 16.26
N ASN A 4 -9.69 3.79 16.18
CA ASN A 4 -9.44 4.68 15.07
C ASN A 4 -9.44 3.82 13.81
N SER A 5 -10.42 4.01 12.95
CA SER A 5 -10.43 3.47 11.59
C SER A 5 -9.42 4.25 10.74
N ASP A 6 -8.15 4.31 11.18
CA ASP A 6 -7.05 4.35 10.23
C ASP A 6 -7.26 3.16 9.27
N PRO A 7 -6.81 3.20 8.01
CA PRO A 7 -6.70 2.00 7.20
C PRO A 7 -5.78 1.01 7.92
N ALA A 8 -6.39 0.21 8.81
CA ALA A 8 -5.74 -0.59 9.83
C ALA A 8 -5.16 -1.82 9.14
N GLY A 9 -3.94 -1.68 8.64
CA GLY A 9 -3.26 -2.80 8.01
C GLY A 9 -1.95 -2.43 7.36
N ALA A 10 -1.80 -1.21 6.81
CA ALA A 10 -0.60 -0.83 6.08
C ALA A 10 0.55 -0.52 7.01
N ALA A 11 1.57 -1.38 7.01
CA ALA A 11 2.85 -1.14 7.67
C ALA A 11 3.98 -1.05 6.65
N VAL A 12 5.03 -0.29 7.00
CA VAL A 12 6.28 -0.32 6.25
C VAL A 12 6.85 -1.74 6.32
N GLY A 13 7.19 -2.29 5.15
CA GLY A 13 7.61 -3.68 4.98
C GLY A 13 6.51 -4.61 4.47
N ASP A 14 5.24 -4.16 4.46
CA ASP A 14 4.16 -5.02 4.00
C ASP A 14 4.25 -5.31 2.50
N PRO A 15 4.07 -6.59 2.11
CA PRO A 15 3.93 -6.95 0.72
C PRO A 15 2.57 -6.49 0.19
N ILE A 16 2.56 -5.89 -0.99
CA ILE A 16 1.34 -5.46 -1.66
C ILE A 16 1.32 -5.91 -3.11
N THR A 17 0.12 -5.95 -3.69
CA THR A 17 -0.09 -6.08 -5.13
C THR A 17 -0.82 -4.84 -5.63
N VAL A 18 -0.26 -4.18 -6.63
CA VAL A 18 -0.87 -3.06 -7.33
C VAL A 18 -1.53 -3.60 -8.59
N ILE A 19 -2.83 -3.33 -8.75
CA ILE A 19 -3.58 -3.67 -9.96
C ILE A 19 -3.74 -2.38 -10.75
N ALA A 20 -3.13 -2.32 -11.92
CA ALA A 20 -3.29 -1.19 -12.84
C ALA A 20 -4.64 -1.26 -13.56
N VAL A 21 -5.05 -0.14 -14.15
CA VAL A 21 -6.37 0.00 -14.81
C VAL A 21 -6.51 -0.95 -16.01
N ASP A 22 -5.39 -1.31 -16.64
CA ASP A 22 -5.31 -2.29 -17.73
C ASP A 22 -5.43 -3.76 -17.24
N GLY A 23 -5.56 -3.98 -15.93
CA GLY A 23 -5.60 -5.30 -15.30
C GLY A 23 -4.23 -5.90 -14.99
N SER A 24 -3.13 -5.21 -15.32
CA SER A 24 -1.77 -5.66 -15.01
C SER A 24 -1.54 -5.66 -13.51
N ARG A 25 -0.86 -6.70 -13.00
CA ARG A 25 -0.57 -6.87 -11.57
C ARG A 25 0.92 -6.72 -11.29
N TRP A 26 1.25 -5.90 -10.31
CA TRP A 26 2.62 -5.62 -9.90
C TRP A 26 2.77 -5.91 -8.42
N HIS A 27 3.76 -6.72 -8.05
CA HIS A 27 4.09 -6.96 -6.65
C HIS A 27 5.06 -5.91 -6.15
N GLY A 28 4.94 -5.51 -4.89
CA GLY A 28 5.83 -4.54 -4.27
C GLY A 28 5.79 -4.58 -2.76
N VAL A 29 6.54 -3.67 -2.14
CA VAL A 29 6.59 -3.49 -0.68
C VAL A 29 6.40 -2.03 -0.33
N ILE A 30 5.67 -1.76 0.74
CA ILE A 30 5.55 -0.42 1.32
C ILE A 30 6.90 -0.05 1.95
N VAL A 31 7.52 1.04 1.49
CA VAL A 31 8.83 1.50 1.99
C VAL A 31 8.71 2.73 2.89
N ALA A 32 7.61 3.47 2.80
CA ALA A 32 7.30 4.57 3.71
C ALA A 32 5.80 4.81 3.76
N ILE A 33 5.33 5.39 4.87
CA ILE A 33 3.94 5.85 5.04
C ILE A 33 4.00 7.29 5.52
N ARG A 34 3.23 8.17 4.89
CA ARG A 34 3.16 9.58 5.23
C ARG A 34 1.72 10.00 5.48
N HIS A 35 1.54 10.83 6.48
CA HIS A 35 0.24 11.29 6.95
C HIS A 35 0.20 12.83 7.00
N SER A 36 0.15 13.51 5.84
CA SER A 36 -0.17 14.95 5.77
C SER A 36 -0.23 15.44 4.31
N PRO A 37 -1.28 16.16 3.85
CA PRO A 37 -2.67 16.20 4.36
C PRO A 37 -3.50 14.97 3.95
N ILE A 38 -2.95 14.10 3.09
CA ILE A 38 -3.55 12.84 2.64
C ILE A 38 -2.64 11.71 3.11
N SER A 39 -3.19 10.63 3.65
CA SER A 39 -2.42 9.44 4.01
C SER A 39 -2.07 8.63 2.76
N TYR A 40 -0.78 8.50 2.46
CA TYR A 40 -0.28 7.71 1.33
C TYR A 40 0.91 6.83 1.72
N GLY A 41 1.01 5.68 1.06
CA GLY A 41 2.16 4.78 1.14
C GLY A 41 3.07 4.97 -0.07
N GLU A 42 4.37 5.11 0.17
CA GLU A 42 5.37 4.92 -0.88
C GLU A 42 5.61 3.42 -1.06
N VAL A 43 5.45 2.92 -2.27
CA VAL A 43 5.60 1.52 -2.63
C VAL A 43 6.77 1.39 -3.59
N ARG A 44 7.64 0.41 -3.34
CA ARG A 44 8.62 -0.03 -4.32
C ARG A 44 8.13 -1.30 -5.01
N LEU A 45 7.94 -1.24 -6.32
CA LEU A 45 7.54 -2.39 -7.12
C LEU A 45 8.73 -3.27 -7.46
N ASN A 46 8.54 -4.58 -7.45
CA ASN A 46 9.56 -5.54 -7.85
C ASN A 46 9.83 -5.41 -9.35
N GLY A 47 11.10 -5.23 -9.72
CA GLY A 47 11.52 -5.02 -11.12
C GLY A 47 11.48 -3.57 -11.58
N VAL A 48 10.99 -2.63 -10.76
CA VAL A 48 11.01 -1.19 -11.06
C VAL A 48 11.80 -0.48 -9.96
N ASN A 49 12.89 0.20 -10.33
CA ASN A 49 13.72 0.92 -9.34
C ASN A 49 13.08 2.25 -8.87
N SER A 50 11.82 2.47 -9.22
CA SER A 50 11.06 3.68 -8.89
C SER A 50 10.10 3.40 -7.73
N LYS A 51 9.86 4.44 -6.94
CA LYS A 51 8.84 4.45 -5.88
C LYS A 51 7.57 5.10 -6.42
N ILE A 52 6.43 4.56 -6.02
CA ILE A 52 5.11 5.11 -6.39
C ILE A 52 4.40 5.49 -5.10
N ALA A 53 3.88 6.71 -5.03
CA ALA A 53 3.01 7.13 -3.94
C ALA A 53 1.57 6.74 -4.27
N LEU A 54 0.98 5.90 -3.43
CA LEU A 54 -0.41 5.47 -3.56
C LEU A 54 -1.19 5.88 -2.32
N PRO A 55 -2.41 6.43 -2.45
CA PRO A 55 -3.25 6.69 -1.28
C PRO A 55 -3.52 5.37 -0.56
N LEU A 56 -3.50 5.38 0.77
CA LEU A 56 -3.65 4.14 1.56
C LEU A 56 -4.98 3.42 1.25
N SER A 57 -6.02 4.15 0.82
CA SER A 57 -7.29 3.58 0.37
C SER A 57 -7.20 2.76 -0.93
N ALA A 58 -6.19 3.01 -1.77
CA ALA A 58 -5.93 2.24 -2.98
C ALA A 58 -5.05 1.00 -2.72
N ILE A 59 -4.41 0.93 -1.54
CA ILE A 59 -3.64 -0.24 -1.12
C ILE A 59 -4.63 -1.26 -0.54
N GLN A 60 -5.13 -2.16 -1.39
CA GLN A 60 -5.94 -3.29 -0.92
C GLN A 60 -5.03 -4.30 -0.22
N HIS A 61 -5.15 -4.38 1.11
CA HIS A 61 -4.59 -5.49 1.88
C HIS A 61 -5.35 -6.76 1.52
N TYR A 62 -4.76 -7.64 0.72
CA TYR A 62 -5.21 -9.02 0.67
C TYR A 62 -4.80 -9.67 2.00
N ARG A 63 -5.62 -9.51 3.04
CA ARG A 63 -5.49 -10.29 4.25
C ARG A 63 -5.85 -11.73 3.89
N THR A 64 -4.84 -12.57 3.65
CA THR A 64 -5.05 -14.01 3.63
C THR A 64 -5.48 -14.41 5.04
N ILE A 65 -6.78 -14.66 5.22
CA ILE A 65 -7.30 -15.33 6.40
C ILE A 65 -6.81 -16.79 6.28
N ALA A 66 -5.79 -17.13 7.07
CA ALA A 66 -5.39 -18.51 7.32
C ALA A 66 -6.28 -19.09 8.43
#